data_AF-A0A9D4YCX3-F1
#
_entry.id   AF-A0A9D4YCX3-F1
#
_cell.length_a   1.000
_cell.length_b   1.000
_cell.length_c   1.000
_cell.angle_alpha   90.00
_cell.angle_beta   90.00
_cell.angle_gamma   90.00
#
_symmetry.space_group_name_H-M   'P 1'
#
loop_
_entity.id
_entity.type
_entity.pdbx_description
1 polymer ?
#
loop_
_entity_poly.entity_id
_entity_poly.type
_entity_poly.pdbx_seq_one_letter_code
_entity_poly.pdbx_strand_id
1 'polypeptide(L)'
;MADSIFRSLRDGALEGELAPTLTIKDSIASPFSIHIFSHILLQLSSHFAAQKSHNTGIVIVAISRSPSFYADLLKNKGLELASSSKWIHVLDCYTDPLGWKDKTRKSGNVNVPSEQIPLDATSYKSVKDMDKLFLAITDLGRGLVGENKSRFCVAIDSLSELLRHSSLQSVAGLLSNLRSHGTFSCTI
;
A
#
# COMPACT_ATOMS: atom_id res chain seq x y z
N MET A 1 -33.98 4.52 8.13
CA MET A 1 -33.18 5.75 8.06
C MET A 1 -31.86 5.36 7.42
N ALA A 2 -31.58 5.85 6.20
CA ALA A 2 -30.36 5.53 5.48
C ALA A 2 -29.30 6.55 5.87
N ASP A 3 -28.38 6.15 6.76
CA ASP A 3 -27.25 7.01 7.13
C ASP A 3 -26.36 7.23 5.90
N SER A 4 -26.14 8.50 5.62
CA SER A 4 -25.44 9.04 4.46
C SER A 4 -23.98 8.59 4.38
N ILE A 5 -23.52 8.28 3.16
CA ILE A 5 -22.12 7.98 2.85
C ILE A 5 -21.28 9.25 3.05
N PHE A 6 -20.57 9.34 4.18
CA PHE A 6 -19.61 10.41 4.43
C PHE A 6 -18.29 10.13 3.72
N ARG A 7 -18.00 10.87 2.64
CA ARG A 7 -16.69 10.91 1.99
C ARG A 7 -15.85 12.02 2.64
N SER A 8 -14.97 11.67 3.57
CA SER A 8 -13.98 12.63 4.08
C SER A 8 -12.74 12.61 3.20
N LEU A 9 -12.79 13.32 2.06
CA LEU A 9 -11.59 13.65 1.29
C LEU A 9 -10.91 14.81 2.02
N ARG A 10 -9.83 14.52 2.72
CA ARG A 10 -9.12 15.52 3.52
C ARG A 10 -8.00 16.10 2.68
N ASP A 11 -8.13 17.39 2.35
CA ASP A 11 -7.07 18.15 1.69
C ASP A 11 -6.17 18.77 2.77
N GLY A 12 -4.88 18.44 2.73
CA GLY A 12 -3.86 19.00 3.63
C GLY A 12 -3.53 18.20 4.90
N ALA A 13 -2.31 18.43 5.39
CA ALA A 13 -1.78 17.91 6.65
C ALA A 13 -2.37 18.66 7.86
N LEU A 14 -2.62 17.95 8.97
CA LEU A 14 -3.09 18.53 10.23
C LEU A 14 -1.89 19.04 11.02
N GLU A 15 -2.12 19.83 12.07
CA GLU A 15 -1.07 20.25 12.98
C GLU A 15 -0.34 19.01 13.55
N GLY A 16 0.94 18.84 13.20
CA GLY A 16 1.76 17.67 13.55
C GLY A 16 1.90 16.60 12.46
N GLU A 17 1.16 16.66 11.35
CA GLU A 17 1.35 15.78 10.19
C GLU A 17 2.35 16.40 9.19
N LEU A 18 3.28 15.60 8.67
CA LEU A 18 4.27 16.03 7.67
C LEU A 18 3.87 15.64 6.24
N ALA A 19 2.89 14.73 6.08
CA ALA A 19 2.38 14.27 4.80
C ALA A 19 0.83 14.31 4.77
N PRO A 20 0.22 14.77 3.66
CA PRO A 20 -1.22 14.72 3.48
C PRO A 20 -1.72 13.26 3.45
N THR A 21 -2.85 13.01 4.12
CA THR A 21 -3.50 11.69 4.15
C THR A 21 -4.90 11.75 3.57
N LEU A 22 -5.13 10.96 2.53
CA LEU A 22 -6.45 10.64 2.03
C LEU A 22 -6.98 9.41 2.79
N THR A 23 -8.27 9.37 3.12
CA THR A 23 -8.88 8.18 3.70
C THR A 23 -10.20 7.90 3.01
N ILE A 24 -10.30 6.71 2.42
CA ILE A 24 -11.51 6.27 1.72
C ILE A 24 -12.31 5.41 2.70
N LYS A 25 -13.53 5.85 3.00
CA LYS A 25 -14.48 5.09 3.82
C LYS A 25 -15.61 4.57 2.93
N ASP A 26 -15.99 3.33 3.15
CA ASP A 26 -17.17 2.72 2.54
C ASP A 26 -18.02 2.02 3.60
N SER A 27 -19.07 1.34 3.15
CA SER A 27 -19.96 0.56 4.01
C SER A 27 -20.39 -0.72 3.30
N ILE A 28 -20.97 -1.65 4.06
CA ILE A 28 -21.52 -2.90 3.51
C ILE A 28 -22.60 -2.60 2.46
N ALA A 29 -23.38 -1.53 2.63
CA ALA A 29 -24.42 -1.13 1.69
C ALA A 29 -23.85 -0.45 0.41
N SER A 30 -22.58 -0.06 0.41
CA SER A 30 -21.94 0.67 -0.68
C SER A 30 -20.43 0.37 -0.75
N PRO A 31 -20.02 -0.86 -1.15
CA PRO A 31 -18.64 -1.33 -1.05
C PRO A 31 -17.76 -0.87 -2.23
N PHE A 32 -17.78 0.43 -2.51
CA PHE A 32 -17.07 1.01 -3.67
C PHE A 32 -15.66 1.53 -3.32
N SER A 33 -15.17 1.32 -2.09
CA SER A 33 -13.84 1.81 -1.68
C SER A 33 -12.74 1.36 -2.62
N ILE A 34 -12.70 0.08 -2.99
CA ILE A 34 -11.67 -0.48 -3.86
C ILE A 34 -11.71 0.10 -5.28
N HIS A 35 -12.89 0.47 -5.78
CA HIS A 35 -13.04 1.11 -7.09
C HIS A 35 -12.52 2.54 -7.06
N ILE A 36 -12.83 3.28 -5.98
CA ILE A 36 -12.33 4.64 -5.76
C ILE A 36 -10.82 4.60 -5.55
N PHE A 37 -10.32 3.70 -4.72
CA PHE A 37 -8.90 3.47 -4.48
C PHE A 37 -8.17 3.18 -5.78
N SER A 38 -8.66 2.21 -6.56
CA SER A 38 -8.10 1.85 -7.87
C SER A 38 -8.08 3.06 -8.82
N HIS A 39 -9.15 3.85 -8.85
CA HIS A 39 -9.21 5.05 -9.68
C HIS A 39 -8.14 6.08 -9.28
N ILE A 40 -8.02 6.37 -7.98
CA ILE A 40 -7.06 7.35 -7.44
C ILE A 40 -5.62 6.86 -7.65
N LEU A 41 -5.35 5.59 -7.37
CA LEU A 41 -4.07 4.96 -7.62
C LEU A 41 -3.67 5.10 -9.09
N LEU A 42 -4.58 4.83 -10.02
CA LEU A 42 -4.33 4.99 -11.45
C LEU A 42 -4.05 6.44 -11.86
N GLN A 43 -4.77 7.41 -11.29
CA GLN A 43 -4.52 8.83 -11.55
C GLN A 43 -3.17 9.29 -10.99
N LEU A 44 -2.77 8.80 -9.81
CA LEU A 44 -1.45 9.10 -9.28
C LEU A 44 -0.38 8.44 -10.14
N SER A 45 -0.54 7.16 -10.47
CA SER A 45 0.39 6.46 -11.32
C SER A 45 0.59 7.14 -12.68
N SER A 46 -0.46 7.66 -13.31
CA SER A 46 -0.33 8.42 -14.57
C SER A 46 0.40 9.75 -14.40
N HIS A 47 0.19 10.48 -13.29
CA HIS A 47 0.92 11.71 -12.99
C HIS A 47 2.41 11.47 -12.77
N PHE A 48 2.77 10.40 -12.05
CA PHE A 48 4.15 10.02 -11.80
C PHE A 48 4.83 9.54 -13.09
N ALA A 49 4.15 8.73 -13.90
CA ALA A 49 4.64 8.29 -15.21
C ALA A 49 4.93 9.48 -16.16
N ALA A 50 4.13 10.55 -16.09
CA ALA A 50 4.34 11.77 -16.86
C ALA A 50 5.48 12.67 -16.34
N GLN A 51 6.21 12.25 -15.28
CA GLN A 51 7.33 12.97 -14.63
C GLN A 51 7.01 14.43 -14.22
N LYS A 52 5.73 14.78 -14.07
CA LYS A 52 5.33 16.13 -13.64
C LYS A 52 5.45 16.35 -12.13
N SER A 53 5.84 15.32 -11.37
CA SER A 53 5.98 15.37 -9.92
C SER A 53 7.40 15.06 -9.46
N HIS A 54 7.94 15.86 -8.53
CA HIS A 54 9.20 15.60 -7.82
C HIS A 54 9.14 14.39 -6.86
N ASN A 55 7.96 13.75 -6.74
CA ASN A 55 7.77 12.52 -5.99
C ASN A 55 8.04 11.35 -6.92
N THR A 56 8.94 10.46 -6.53
CA THR A 56 9.53 9.48 -7.46
C THR A 56 9.15 8.03 -7.18
N GLY A 57 8.26 7.75 -6.22
CA GLY A 57 7.84 6.38 -5.93
C GLY A 57 6.47 6.25 -5.26
N ILE A 58 5.83 5.09 -5.44
CA ILE A 58 4.59 4.65 -4.81
C ILE A 58 4.82 3.24 -4.23
N VAL A 59 4.58 3.08 -2.93
CA VAL A 59 4.53 1.77 -2.27
C VAL A 59 3.07 1.40 -2.05
N ILE A 60 2.62 0.32 -2.68
CA ILE A 60 1.26 -0.21 -2.52
C ILE A 60 1.32 -1.32 -1.46
N VAL A 61 0.61 -1.15 -0.36
CA VAL A 61 0.46 -2.17 0.68
C VAL A 61 -0.79 -2.98 0.38
N ALA A 62 -0.58 -4.16 -0.21
CA ALA A 62 -1.62 -5.06 -0.69
C ALA A 62 -2.03 -6.00 0.44
N ILE A 63 -3.15 -5.72 1.12
CA ILE A 63 -3.66 -6.50 2.25
C ILE A 63 -4.95 -7.22 1.86
N SER A 64 -5.82 -6.58 1.08
CA SER A 64 -7.13 -7.11 0.70
C SER A 64 -7.18 -7.75 -0.68
N ARG A 65 -6.21 -7.44 -1.55
CA ARG A 65 -6.10 -7.97 -2.92
C ARG A 65 -4.70 -8.53 -3.16
N SER A 66 -4.61 -9.51 -4.05
CA SER A 66 -3.32 -10.07 -4.48
C SER A 66 -2.50 -9.03 -5.25
N PRO A 67 -1.16 -9.13 -5.26
CA PRO A 67 -0.31 -8.29 -6.09
C PRO A 67 -0.65 -8.34 -7.59
N SER A 68 -1.12 -9.48 -8.08
CA SER A 68 -1.57 -9.65 -9.46
C SER A 68 -2.73 -8.73 -9.83
N PHE A 69 -3.64 -8.43 -8.89
CA PHE A 69 -4.72 -7.47 -9.11
C PHE A 69 -4.17 -6.09 -9.47
N TYR A 70 -3.14 -5.62 -8.75
CA TYR A 70 -2.51 -4.33 -9.03
C TYR A 70 -1.71 -4.35 -10.33
N ALA A 71 -1.08 -5.49 -10.65
CA ALA A 71 -0.42 -5.71 -11.94
C ALA A 71 -1.38 -5.54 -13.11
N ASP A 72 -2.51 -6.23 -13.06
CA ASP A 72 -3.54 -6.17 -14.09
C ASP A 72 -4.16 -4.78 -14.16
N LEU A 73 -4.41 -4.14 -13.02
CA LEU A 73 -4.97 -2.79 -12.94
C LEU A 73 -4.08 -1.77 -13.68
N LEU A 74 -2.77 -1.78 -13.41
CA LEU A 74 -1.81 -0.85 -14.02
C LEU A 74 -1.64 -1.16 -15.52
N LYS A 75 -1.53 -2.45 -15.88
CA LYS A 75 -1.39 -2.90 -17.27
C LYS A 75 -2.59 -2.50 -18.13
N ASN A 76 -3.81 -2.66 -17.60
CA ASN A 76 -5.05 -2.31 -18.32
C ASN A 76 -5.17 -0.81 -18.64
N LYS A 77 -4.40 0.04 -17.97
CA LYS A 77 -4.33 1.49 -18.24
C LYS A 77 -3.17 1.90 -19.15
N GLY A 78 -2.42 0.94 -19.71
CA GLY A 78 -1.32 1.22 -20.62
C GLY A 78 -0.03 1.66 -19.94
N LEU A 79 0.10 1.45 -18.62
CA LEU A 79 1.38 1.64 -17.94
C LEU A 79 2.24 0.39 -18.20
N GLU A 80 3.32 0.54 -18.97
CA GLU A 80 4.24 -0.55 -19.24
C GLU A 80 4.94 -1.01 -17.96
N LEU A 81 4.86 -2.32 -17.72
CA LEU A 81 5.29 -2.94 -16.48
C LEU A 81 6.79 -2.77 -16.21
N ALA A 82 7.60 -2.85 -17.28
CA ALA A 82 9.05 -2.67 -17.25
C ALA A 82 9.47 -1.24 -16.85
N SER A 83 8.63 -0.24 -17.12
CA SER A 83 8.85 1.14 -16.68
C SER A 83 8.27 1.40 -15.28
N SER A 84 7.23 0.64 -14.88
CA SER A 84 6.55 0.80 -13.60
C SER A 84 7.36 0.29 -12.40
N SER A 85 8.18 -0.75 -12.57
CA SER A 85 9.02 -1.32 -11.51
C SER A 85 10.04 -0.32 -10.93
N LYS A 86 10.38 0.73 -11.68
CA LYS A 86 11.29 1.78 -11.22
C LYS A 86 10.69 2.69 -10.15
N TRP A 87 9.36 2.81 -10.07
CA TRP A 87 8.69 3.80 -9.20
C TRP A 87 7.40 3.26 -8.54
N ILE A 88 6.96 2.04 -8.82
CA ILE A 88 5.91 1.35 -8.08
C ILE A 88 6.49 0.08 -7.48
N HIS A 89 6.26 -0.12 -6.18
CA HIS A 89 6.54 -1.38 -5.50
C HIS A 89 5.29 -1.89 -4.80
N VAL A 90 5.03 -3.20 -4.86
CA VAL A 90 3.91 -3.82 -4.14
C VAL A 90 4.44 -4.58 -2.93
N LEU A 91 4.02 -4.20 -1.73
CA LEU A 91 4.24 -4.96 -0.52
C LEU A 91 3.08 -5.94 -0.34
N ASP A 92 3.33 -7.22 -0.58
CA ASP A 92 2.32 -8.28 -0.53
C ASP A 92 2.09 -8.76 0.91
N CYS A 93 1.07 -8.20 1.54
CA CYS A 93 0.55 -8.63 2.84
C CYS A 93 -0.66 -9.58 2.70
N TYR A 94 -1.16 -9.80 1.49
CA TYR A 94 -2.36 -10.59 1.18
C TYR A 94 -2.06 -12.09 1.13
N THR A 95 -0.92 -12.48 0.56
CA THR A 95 -0.63 -13.89 0.26
C THR A 95 -0.32 -14.73 1.50
N ASP A 96 0.19 -14.12 2.57
CA ASP A 96 0.44 -14.80 3.86
C ASP A 96 0.39 -13.82 5.06
N PRO A 97 -0.78 -13.25 5.39
CA PRO A 97 -0.92 -12.21 6.41
C PRO A 97 -0.50 -12.68 7.82
N LEU A 98 -0.54 -14.00 8.07
CA LEU A 98 -0.21 -14.60 9.35
C LEU A 98 1.18 -15.27 9.39
N GLY A 99 1.89 -15.32 8.26
CA GLY A 99 3.22 -15.93 8.17
C GLY A 99 3.20 -17.44 8.37
N TRP A 100 2.13 -18.12 7.96
CA TRP A 100 1.97 -19.56 8.18
C TRP A 100 2.71 -20.41 7.15
N LYS A 101 2.97 -19.90 5.95
CA LYS A 101 3.62 -20.66 4.87
C LYS A 101 5.06 -21.05 5.20
N ASP A 102 5.74 -20.27 6.02
CA ASP A 102 7.09 -20.60 6.51
C ASP A 102 7.08 -21.61 7.66
N LYS A 103 6.02 -21.60 8.48
CA LYS A 103 5.88 -22.54 9.60
C LYS A 103 5.63 -23.96 9.09
N THR A 104 4.90 -24.10 7.99
CA THR A 104 4.65 -25.40 7.35
C THR A 104 5.87 -25.89 6.57
N ARG A 105 6.70 -25.00 5.99
CA ARG A 105 7.96 -25.37 5.32
C ARG A 105 9.01 -25.94 6.28
N LYS A 106 8.96 -25.59 7.57
CA LYS A 106 9.75 -26.26 8.62
C LYS A 106 9.24 -27.66 9.00
N SER A 107 8.04 -28.03 8.55
CA SER A 107 7.38 -29.31 8.87
C SER A 107 7.22 -30.24 7.64
N GLY A 108 7.52 -29.80 6.43
CA GLY A 108 7.41 -30.62 5.23
C GLY A 108 8.07 -29.96 4.02
N ASN A 109 8.97 -30.72 3.37
CA ASN A 109 9.64 -30.31 2.13
C ASN A 109 8.64 -30.32 0.96
N VAL A 110 7.94 -29.21 0.74
CA VAL A 110 7.20 -28.98 -0.51
C VAL A 110 7.64 -27.62 -1.06
N ASN A 111 8.45 -27.66 -2.12
CA ASN A 111 8.78 -26.48 -2.91
C ASN A 111 7.58 -26.17 -3.82
N VAL A 112 6.76 -25.21 -3.41
CA VAL A 112 5.78 -24.60 -4.31
C VAL A 112 6.54 -23.58 -5.17
N PRO A 113 6.42 -23.62 -6.52
CA PRO A 113 7.03 -22.62 -7.39
C PRO A 113 6.53 -21.23 -7.01
N SER A 114 7.46 -20.28 -6.82
CA SER A 114 7.12 -18.87 -6.75
C SER A 114 6.67 -18.46 -8.15
N GLU A 115 5.37 -18.30 -8.35
CA GLU A 115 4.83 -17.66 -9.55
C GLU A 115 5.45 -16.26 -9.64
N GLN A 116 6.11 -15.99 -10.76
CA GLN A 116 6.74 -14.70 -11.01
C GLN A 116 5.63 -13.65 -11.12
N ILE A 117 5.44 -12.89 -10.05
CA ILE A 117 4.53 -11.75 -10.05
C ILE A 117 5.15 -10.72 -11.01
N PRO A 118 4.40 -10.23 -12.01
CA PRO A 118 4.95 -9.34 -13.03
C PRO A 118 5.45 -7.96 -12.52
N LEU A 119 5.07 -7.54 -11.30
CA LEU A 119 5.60 -6.37 -10.59
C LEU A 119 6.67 -6.77 -9.57
N ASP A 120 7.56 -5.83 -9.24
CA ASP A 120 8.43 -5.91 -8.07
C ASP A 120 7.56 -5.96 -6.80
N ALA A 121 7.18 -7.17 -6.45
CA ALA A 121 6.33 -7.50 -5.32
C ALA A 121 7.18 -8.18 -4.26
N THR A 122 7.27 -7.58 -3.08
CA THR A 122 7.94 -8.20 -1.94
C THR A 122 6.89 -8.83 -1.03
N SER A 123 6.99 -10.14 -0.83
CA SER A 123 6.18 -10.85 0.16
C SER A 123 6.48 -10.35 1.56
N TYR A 124 5.47 -9.90 2.29
CA TYR A 124 5.58 -9.50 3.69
C TYR A 124 4.81 -10.46 4.59
N LYS A 125 5.48 -10.91 5.64
CA LYS A 125 4.98 -11.96 6.52
C LYS A 125 4.57 -11.36 7.85
N SER A 126 3.45 -11.83 8.38
CA SER A 126 2.93 -11.45 9.69
C SER A 126 2.64 -9.96 9.84
N VAL A 127 1.42 -9.59 9.46
CA VAL A 127 0.84 -8.26 9.60
C VAL A 127 0.41 -7.97 11.06
N LYS A 128 1.03 -8.66 12.03
CA LYS A 128 0.79 -8.45 13.47
C LYS A 128 1.76 -7.43 14.06
N ASP A 129 2.96 -7.37 13.49
CA ASP A 129 4.02 -6.48 13.94
C ASP A 129 4.00 -5.23 13.05
N MET A 130 3.34 -4.18 13.54
CA MET A 130 3.16 -2.92 12.82
C MET A 130 4.46 -2.13 12.70
N ASP A 131 5.40 -2.29 13.64
CA ASP A 131 6.69 -1.60 13.60
C ASP A 131 7.56 -2.17 12.47
N LYS A 132 7.59 -3.51 12.33
CA LYS A 132 8.23 -4.16 11.18
C LYS A 132 7.55 -3.80 9.85
N LEU A 133 6.22 -3.64 9.86
CA LEU A 133 5.49 -3.27 8.64
C LEU A 133 5.86 -1.84 8.22
N PHE A 134 5.91 -0.92 9.18
CA PHE A 134 6.38 0.45 8.95
C PHE A 134 7.80 0.49 8.40
N LEU A 135 8.73 -0.28 8.97
CA LEU A 135 10.10 -0.39 8.47
C LEU A 135 10.13 -0.92 7.04
N ALA A 136 9.40 -2.00 6.74
CA ALA A 136 9.34 -2.57 5.40
C ALA A 136 8.80 -1.57 4.35
N ILE A 137 7.73 -0.82 4.69
CA ILE A 137 7.21 0.24 3.82
C ILE A 137 8.27 1.32 3.57
N THR A 138 9.00 1.70 4.63
CA THR A 138 10.01 2.76 4.56
C THR A 138 11.23 2.35 3.75
N ASP A 139 11.69 1.11 3.94
CA ASP A 139 12.85 0.56 3.22
C ASP A 139 12.55 0.39 1.72
N LEU A 140 11.35 -0.09 1.37
CA LEU A 140 10.91 -0.18 -0.02
C LEU A 140 10.80 1.19 -0.67
N GLY A 141 10.17 2.16 0.02
CA GLY A 141 10.03 3.51 -0.50
C GLY A 141 11.38 4.20 -0.71
N ARG A 142 12.33 4.00 0.20
CA ARG A 142 13.71 4.47 0.04
C ARG A 142 14.40 3.82 -1.16
N GLY A 143 14.18 2.51 -1.36
CA GLY A 143 14.69 1.78 -2.52
C GLY A 143 14.20 2.34 -3.86
N LEU A 144 12.92 2.75 -3.94
CA LEU A 144 12.35 3.38 -5.14
C LEU A 144 12.90 4.77 -5.43
N VAL A 145 13.19 5.53 -4.37
CA VAL A 145 13.43 6.97 -4.46
C VAL A 145 14.91 7.36 -4.37
N GLY A 146 15.78 6.40 -4.02
CA GLY A 146 17.22 6.59 -3.85
C GLY A 146 17.57 7.29 -2.54
N GLU A 147 18.86 7.44 -2.26
CA GLU A 147 19.38 8.05 -1.01
C GLU A 147 19.14 9.57 -0.89
N ASN A 148 18.59 10.19 -1.93
CA ASN A 148 18.27 11.62 -1.91
C ASN A 148 17.01 11.89 -1.06
N LYS A 149 16.83 13.14 -0.59
CA LYS A 149 15.67 13.61 0.21
C LYS A 149 14.32 13.59 -0.54
N SER A 150 14.20 12.78 -1.58
CA SER A 150 13.00 12.63 -2.35
C SER A 150 11.96 11.83 -1.55
N ARG A 151 10.70 12.19 -1.74
CA ARG A 151 9.58 11.64 -1.00
C ARG A 151 8.79 10.66 -1.86
N PHE A 152 8.18 9.67 -1.23
CA PHE A 152 7.33 8.67 -1.89
C PHE A 152 5.92 8.65 -1.31
N CYS A 153 4.97 8.11 -2.05
CA CYS A 153 3.60 7.91 -1.60
C CYS A 153 3.39 6.47 -1.12
N VAL A 154 2.50 6.30 -0.13
CA VAL A 154 2.06 5.00 0.36
C VAL A 154 0.56 4.85 0.11
N ALA A 155 0.16 3.74 -0.48
CA ALA A 155 -1.24 3.43 -0.73
C ALA A 155 -1.61 2.13 -0.01
N ILE A 156 -2.48 2.20 1.00
CA ILE A 156 -2.91 1.05 1.80
C ILE A 156 -4.33 0.68 1.37
N ASP A 157 -4.49 -0.54 0.85
CA ASP A 157 -5.76 -0.91 0.23
C ASP A 157 -6.91 -1.18 1.22
N SER A 158 -6.60 -1.65 2.43
CA SER A 158 -7.60 -1.93 3.46
C SER A 158 -7.05 -1.88 4.88
N LEU A 159 -7.44 -0.85 5.63
CA LEU A 159 -7.22 -0.78 7.08
C LEU A 159 -8.12 -1.74 7.85
N SER A 160 -9.33 -2.01 7.34
CA SER A 160 -10.27 -2.95 7.97
C SER A 160 -9.69 -4.36 8.03
N GLU A 161 -8.93 -4.77 7.02
CA GLU A 161 -8.27 -6.08 7.00
C GLU A 161 -7.07 -6.13 7.95
N LEU A 162 -6.32 -5.03 8.12
CA LEU A 162 -5.28 -4.92 9.16
C LEU A 162 -5.87 -5.10 10.57
N LEU A 163 -7.02 -4.50 10.83
CA LEU A 163 -7.72 -4.60 12.12
C LEU A 163 -8.19 -6.02 12.45
N ARG A 164 -8.27 -6.94 11.48
CA ARG A 164 -8.54 -8.35 11.75
C ARG A 164 -7.34 -9.08 12.37
N HIS A 165 -6.15 -8.54 12.20
CA HIS A 165 -4.90 -9.19 12.58
C HIS A 165 -4.11 -8.43 13.65
N SER A 166 -4.45 -7.15 13.87
CA SER A 166 -3.76 -6.23 14.78
C SER A 166 -4.74 -5.40 15.61
N SER A 167 -4.26 -4.82 16.71
CA SER A 167 -5.08 -3.96 17.56
C SER A 167 -5.33 -2.59 16.91
N LEU A 168 -6.44 -1.94 17.27
CA LEU A 168 -6.74 -0.57 16.82
C LEU A 168 -5.62 0.41 17.20
N GLN A 169 -5.04 0.25 18.38
CA GLN A 169 -3.95 1.11 18.87
C GLN A 169 -2.69 0.97 18.02
N SER A 170 -2.36 -0.27 17.62
CA SER A 170 -1.21 -0.55 16.76
C SER A 170 -1.41 0.01 15.34
N VAL A 171 -2.61 -0.14 14.76
CA VAL A 171 -2.94 0.43 13.44
C VAL A 171 -2.93 1.96 13.48
N ALA A 172 -3.46 2.56 14.55
CA ALA A 172 -3.39 4.02 14.75
C ALA A 172 -1.94 4.50 14.89
N GLY A 173 -1.09 3.75 15.60
CA GLY A 173 0.34 4.00 15.71
C GLY A 173 1.05 3.96 14.36
N LEU A 174 0.78 2.95 13.53
CA LEU A 174 1.30 2.87 12.16
C LEU A 174 0.92 4.11 11.33
N LEU A 175 -0.37 4.48 11.33
CA LEU A 175 -0.84 5.65 10.59
C LEU A 175 -0.21 6.94 11.10
N SER A 176 -0.06 7.09 12.42
CA SER A 176 0.64 8.22 13.02
C SER A 176 2.09 8.28 12.55
N ASN A 177 2.81 7.16 12.59
CA ASN A 177 4.20 7.08 12.14
C ASN A 177 4.35 7.41 10.65
N LEU A 178 3.47 6.92 9.80
CA LEU A 178 3.45 7.27 8.36
C LEU A 178 3.23 8.78 8.16
N ARG A 179 2.34 9.39 8.94
CA ARG A 179 1.99 10.81 8.83
C ARG A 179 3.06 11.75 9.37
N SER A 180 3.73 11.36 10.45
CA SER A 180 4.72 12.20 11.13
C SER A 180 6.14 12.03 10.59
N HIS A 181 6.33 11.23 9.53
CA HIS A 181 7.64 10.89 9.01
C HIS A 181 7.93 11.66 7.71
N GLY A 182 9.04 12.42 7.70
CA GLY A 182 9.30 13.46 6.69
C GLY A 182 9.61 12.96 5.27
N THR A 183 9.76 11.65 5.06
CA THR A 183 10.03 11.02 3.76
C THR A 183 8.76 10.69 2.97
N PHE A 184 7.58 10.76 3.59
CA PHE A 184 6.32 10.49 2.92
C PHE A 184 5.79 11.77 2.27
N SER A 185 5.36 11.65 1.01
CA SER A 185 4.74 12.75 0.26
C SER A 185 3.22 12.69 0.29
N CYS A 186 2.66 11.48 0.37
CA CYS A 186 1.23 11.28 0.56
C CYS A 186 0.93 9.87 1.10
N THR A 187 -0.18 9.73 1.83
CA THR A 187 -0.73 8.43 2.26
C THR A 187 -2.18 8.32 1.82
N ILE A 188 -2.59 7.17 1.28
CA ILE A 188 -3.95 6.88 0.79
C ILE A 188 -4.52 5.67 1.51
#